data_AF-A0A8B5XL19-F1
#
_entry.id   AF-A0A8B5XL19-F1
#
_cell.length_a   1.000
_cell.length_b   1.000
_cell.length_c   1.000
_cell.angle_alpha   90.00
_cell.angle_beta   90.00
_cell.angle_gamma   90.00
#
_symmetry.space_group_name_H-M   'P 1'
#
loop_
_entity.id
_entity.type
_entity.pdbx_description
1 polymer ?
#
loop_
_entity_poly.entity_id
_entity_poly.type
_entity_poly.pdbx_seq_one_letter_code
_entity_poly.pdbx_strand_id
1 'polypeptide(L)'
;MLLVGAAIAIAILGSLAHNAIEFGIGSVLVSQNGELPLAFPWIAGFLTWWRIPQARIPAAWFLIALAGLNLIGGGIITVLPLGFLPFEPEQSLTHYLAHLIYGVAQLPVLAVLLREVTGPATAPRQA
;
A
#
# COMPACT_ATOMS: atom_id res chain seq x y z
N MET A 1 1.26 9.42 -14.80
CA MET A 1 -0.13 9.17 -14.32
C MET A 1 -0.46 7.70 -14.38
N LEU A 2 -0.46 7.08 -15.57
CA LEU A 2 -0.86 5.68 -15.75
C LEU A 2 -0.05 4.69 -14.89
N LEU A 3 1.28 4.82 -14.86
CA LEU A 3 2.15 3.96 -14.05
C LEU A 3 1.91 4.09 -12.54
N VAL A 4 1.73 5.32 -12.04
CA VAL A 4 1.43 5.57 -10.62
C VAL A 4 0.06 5.02 -10.27
N GLY A 5 -0.96 5.26 -11.11
CA GLY A 5 -2.30 4.70 -10.91
C GLY A 5 -2.31 3.17 -10.92
N ALA A 6 -1.61 2.54 -11.86
CA ALA A 6 -1.48 1.09 -11.93
C ALA A 6 -0.74 0.50 -10.72
N ALA A 7 0.34 1.14 -10.28
CA ALA A 7 1.06 0.74 -9.08
C ALA A 7 0.18 0.81 -7.82
N ILE A 8 -0.59 1.90 -7.68
CA ILE A 8 -1.53 2.06 -6.55
C ILE A 8 -2.65 1.02 -6.61
N ALA A 9 -3.16 0.72 -7.82
CA ALA A 9 -4.15 -0.35 -7.98
C ALA A 9 -3.58 -1.72 -7.55
N ILE A 10 -2.32 -2.02 -7.88
CA ILE A 10 -1.65 -3.24 -7.41
C ILE A 10 -1.54 -3.24 -5.88
N ALA A 11 -1.14 -2.12 -5.25
CA ALA A 11 -1.04 -2.02 -3.80
C ALA A 11 -2.38 -2.27 -3.09
N ILE A 12 -3.48 -1.69 -3.62
CA ILE A 12 -4.84 -1.92 -3.13
C ILE A 12 -5.24 -3.38 -3.32
N LEU A 13 -5.01 -3.97 -4.50
CA LEU A 13 -5.34 -5.37 -4.78
C LEU A 13 -4.56 -6.34 -3.89
N GLY A 14 -3.30 -6.03 -3.56
CA GLY A 14 -2.50 -6.82 -2.62
C GLY A 14 -3.08 -6.80 -1.21
N SER A 15 -3.58 -5.64 -0.76
CA SER A 15 -4.33 -5.55 0.50
C SER A 15 -5.59 -6.43 0.42
N LEU A 16 -6.41 -6.24 -0.62
CA LEU A 16 -7.68 -6.96 -0.79
C LEU A 16 -7.48 -8.48 -0.78
N ALA A 17 -6.42 -8.95 -1.44
CA ALA A 17 -6.05 -10.34 -1.44
C ALA A 17 -5.67 -10.82 -0.03
N HIS A 18 -4.82 -10.07 0.69
CA HIS A 18 -4.46 -10.38 2.07
C HIS A 18 -5.68 -10.47 2.98
N ASN A 19 -6.56 -9.47 2.99
CA ASN A 19 -7.74 -9.49 3.85
C ASN A 19 -8.73 -10.60 3.47
N ALA A 20 -8.89 -10.89 2.18
CA ALA A 20 -9.72 -12.00 1.74
C ALA A 20 -9.16 -13.37 2.18
N ILE A 21 -7.84 -13.53 2.23
CA ILE A 21 -7.18 -14.77 2.69
C ILE A 21 -7.25 -14.90 4.21
N GLU A 22 -6.93 -13.84 4.95
CA GLU A 22 -6.86 -13.86 6.42
C GLU A 22 -8.24 -13.87 7.08
N PHE A 23 -9.21 -13.16 6.50
CA PHE A 23 -10.50 -12.89 7.16
C PHE A 23 -11.71 -13.25 6.30
N GLY A 24 -11.51 -13.84 5.11
CA GLY A 24 -12.57 -14.18 4.16
C GLY A 24 -13.09 -12.98 3.36
N ILE A 25 -13.78 -13.25 2.24
CA ILE A 25 -14.24 -12.21 1.30
C ILE A 25 -15.23 -11.20 1.91
N GLY A 26 -15.97 -11.59 2.96
CA GLY A 26 -16.87 -10.68 3.68
C GLY A 26 -16.14 -9.53 4.40
N SER A 27 -14.87 -9.73 4.76
CA SER A 27 -14.03 -8.71 5.43
C SER A 27 -13.74 -7.51 4.53
N VAL A 28 -13.66 -7.74 3.21
CA VAL A 28 -13.41 -6.74 2.18
C VAL A 28 -14.57 -5.74 2.08
N LEU A 29 -15.80 -6.21 2.31
CA LEU A 29 -17.03 -5.45 2.02
C LEU A 29 -17.70 -4.84 3.26
N VAL A 30 -17.61 -5.47 4.44
CA VAL A 30 -18.54 -5.16 5.56
C VAL A 30 -17.89 -5.03 6.95
N SER A 31 -16.58 -5.24 7.11
CA SER A 31 -16.03 -5.28 8.48
C SER A 31 -15.62 -3.92 9.06
N GLN A 32 -15.61 -3.83 10.40
CA GLN A 32 -14.98 -2.74 11.18
C GLN A 32 -13.45 -2.67 10.95
N ASN A 33 -12.88 -3.73 10.34
CA ASN A 33 -11.51 -3.84 9.84
C ASN A 33 -11.44 -3.66 8.32
N GLY A 34 -12.50 -3.11 7.72
CA GLY A 34 -12.75 -3.12 6.29
C GLY A 34 -11.70 -2.35 5.52
N GLU A 35 -11.39 -2.83 4.33
CA GLU A 35 -10.38 -2.23 3.46
C GLU A 35 -10.79 -0.91 2.83
N LEU A 36 -12.08 -0.57 2.83
CA LEU A 36 -12.55 0.72 2.31
C LEU A 36 -11.86 1.90 3.01
N PRO A 37 -11.80 1.95 4.36
CA PRO A 37 -10.93 2.85 5.10
C PRO A 37 -9.46 2.85 4.67
N LEU A 38 -8.91 1.73 4.21
CA LEU A 38 -7.49 1.60 3.82
C LEU A 38 -7.23 2.00 2.37
N ALA A 39 -8.19 1.76 1.46
CA ALA A 39 -8.14 2.20 0.06
C ALA A 39 -8.34 3.72 -0.07
N PHE A 40 -9.07 4.34 0.86
CA PHE A 40 -9.33 5.78 0.82
C PHE A 40 -8.05 6.64 0.85
N PRO A 41 -7.09 6.44 1.78
CA PRO A 41 -5.79 7.12 1.75
C PRO A 41 -5.05 7.00 0.41
N TRP A 42 -5.07 5.81 -0.21
CA TRP A 42 -4.46 5.58 -1.52
C TRP A 42 -5.11 6.44 -2.61
N ILE A 43 -6.45 6.41 -2.68
CA ILE A 43 -7.22 7.15 -3.69
C ILE A 43 -7.07 8.66 -3.47
N ALA A 44 -7.21 9.13 -2.23
CA ALA A 44 -7.07 10.54 -1.89
C ALA A 44 -5.65 11.06 -2.18
N GLY A 45 -4.61 10.28 -1.81
CA GLY A 45 -3.22 10.60 -2.11
C GLY A 45 -2.96 10.65 -3.62
N PHE A 46 -3.49 9.69 -4.38
CA PHE A 46 -3.38 9.68 -5.84
C PHE A 46 -4.06 10.88 -6.50
N LEU A 47 -5.30 11.19 -6.09
CA LEU A 47 -6.05 12.33 -6.64
C LEU A 47 -5.36 13.66 -6.30
N THR A 48 -4.82 13.80 -5.09
CA THR A 48 -4.03 14.96 -4.68
C THR A 48 -2.77 15.08 -5.54
N TRP A 49 -2.01 14.00 -5.67
CA TRP A 49 -0.81 13.96 -6.52
C TRP A 49 -1.10 14.30 -7.98
N TRP A 50 -2.24 13.83 -8.51
CA TRP A 50 -2.62 14.04 -9.90
C TRP A 50 -3.18 15.44 -10.16
N ARG A 51 -4.12 15.91 -9.33
CA ARG A 51 -4.93 17.09 -9.64
C ARG A 51 -4.43 18.39 -9.02
N ILE A 52 -3.52 18.33 -8.05
CA ILE A 52 -3.03 19.51 -7.33
C ILE A 52 -1.52 19.64 -7.55
N PRO A 53 -1.07 20.38 -8.58
CA PRO A 53 0.35 20.47 -8.93
C PRO A 53 1.25 20.92 -7.78
N GLN A 54 0.78 21.86 -6.93
CA GLN A 54 1.54 22.37 -5.80
C GLN A 54 1.71 21.34 -4.68
N ALA A 55 0.83 20.34 -4.61
CA ALA A 55 0.86 19.28 -3.60
C ALA A 55 1.47 17.98 -4.12
N ARG A 56 1.96 17.95 -5.37
CA ARG A 56 2.45 16.73 -6.02
C ARG A 56 3.57 16.03 -5.24
N ILE A 57 4.60 16.76 -4.81
CA ILE A 57 5.74 16.19 -4.07
C ILE A 57 5.33 15.76 -2.66
N PRO A 58 4.61 16.58 -1.86
CA PRO A 58 4.06 16.12 -0.58
C PRO A 58 3.17 14.87 -0.71
N ALA A 59 2.30 14.82 -1.71
CA ALA A 59 1.43 13.67 -1.97
C ALA A 59 2.21 12.41 -2.38
N ALA A 60 3.28 12.56 -3.17
CA ALA A 60 4.19 11.46 -3.50
C ALA A 60 4.86 10.90 -2.22
N TRP A 61 5.38 11.77 -1.34
CA TRP A 61 5.96 11.34 -0.07
C TRP A 61 4.96 10.67 0.86
N PHE A 62 3.73 11.19 0.92
CA PHE A 62 2.64 10.55 1.65
C PHE A 62 2.37 9.13 1.14
N LEU A 63 2.25 8.95 -0.18
CA LEU A 63 2.03 7.64 -0.79
C LEU A 63 3.22 6.68 -0.59
N ILE A 64 4.46 7.18 -0.62
CA ILE A 64 5.67 6.41 -0.29
C ILE A 64 5.64 5.96 1.17
N ALA A 65 5.32 6.87 2.10
CA ALA A 65 5.23 6.56 3.52
C ALA A 65 4.13 5.53 3.79
N LEU A 66 2.98 5.66 3.13
CA LEU A 66 1.88 4.70 3.21
C LEU A 66 2.29 3.32 2.68
N ALA A 67 2.93 3.26 1.50
CA ALA A 67 3.48 2.01 0.95
C ALA A 67 4.52 1.38 1.87
N GLY A 68 5.41 2.19 2.44
CA GLY A 68 6.44 1.75 3.38
C GLY A 68 5.85 1.21 4.67
N LEU A 69 4.81 1.85 5.22
CA LEU A 69 4.11 1.36 6.42
C LEU A 69 3.44 0.01 6.15
N ASN A 70 2.77 -0.14 5.01
CA ASN A 70 2.11 -1.40 4.64
C ASN A 70 3.13 -2.52 4.37
N LEU A 71 4.27 -2.22 3.75
CA LEU A 71 5.34 -3.19 3.56
C LEU A 71 6.00 -3.58 4.89
N ILE A 72 6.52 -2.60 5.63
CA ILE A 72 7.35 -2.84 6.81
C ILE A 72 6.49 -3.28 7.98
N GLY A 73 5.49 -2.48 8.34
CA GLY A 73 4.58 -2.80 9.43
C GLY A 73 3.72 -4.01 9.09
N GLY A 74 3.06 -3.95 7.94
CA GLY A 74 2.03 -4.92 7.57
C GLY A 74 2.53 -6.18 6.88
N GLY A 75 3.62 -6.17 6.11
CA GLY A 75 4.11 -7.36 5.39
C GLY A 75 5.32 -8.04 6.04
N ILE A 76 6.08 -7.33 6.86
CA ILE A 76 7.31 -7.83 7.49
C ILE A 76 7.14 -7.99 8.99
N ILE A 77 6.83 -6.92 9.73
CA ILE A 77 6.85 -6.95 11.20
C ILE A 77 5.78 -7.90 11.76
N THR A 78 4.57 -7.89 11.20
CA THR A 78 3.43 -8.72 11.64
C THR A 78 3.67 -10.22 11.56
N VAL A 79 4.59 -10.68 10.71
CA VAL A 79 4.91 -12.11 10.55
C VAL A 79 6.16 -12.53 11.31
N LEU A 80 6.85 -11.60 11.97
CA LEU A 80 8.01 -11.94 12.79
C LEU A 80 7.55 -12.53 14.14
N PRO A 81 8.25 -13.55 14.66
CA PRO A 81 7.95 -14.15 15.96
C PRO A 81 8.40 -13.25 17.12
N LEU A 82 7.90 -12.01 17.18
CA LEU A 82 8.22 -11.03 18.22
C LEU A 82 7.25 -11.17 19.39
N GLY A 83 7.75 -11.49 20.59
CA GLY A 83 6.94 -11.85 21.76
C GLY A 83 5.93 -10.81 22.28
N PHE A 84 5.90 -9.60 21.71
CA PHE A 84 4.91 -8.56 22.04
C PHE A 84 3.79 -8.42 21.00
N LEU A 85 3.86 -9.16 19.88
CA LEU A 85 2.81 -9.17 18.86
C LEU A 85 1.75 -10.23 19.21
N PRO A 86 0.47 -9.97 18.92
CA PRO A 86 -0.57 -10.99 19.02
C PRO A 86 -0.31 -12.06 17.94
N PHE A 87 -0.03 -13.30 18.36
CA PHE A 87 0.13 -14.45 17.44
C PHE A 87 -1.21 -15.12 17.11
N GLU A 88 -2.24 -14.30 16.94
CA GLU A 88 -3.55 -14.69 16.44
C GLU A 88 -3.76 -13.95 15.11
N PRO A 89 -3.94 -14.65 13.98
CA PRO A 89 -4.13 -16.09 13.83
C PRO A 89 -2.83 -16.93 13.93
N GLU A 90 -3.01 -18.26 13.95
CA GLU A 90 -1.94 -19.26 13.88
C GLU A 90 -0.95 -18.94 12.74
N GLN A 91 0.35 -18.92 13.08
CA GLN A 91 1.44 -18.74 12.13
C GLN A 91 1.52 -19.95 11.18
N SER A 92 0.79 -19.87 10.07
CA SER A 92 0.67 -20.91 9.05
C SER A 92 1.34 -20.50 7.74
N LEU A 93 1.61 -21.45 6.85
CA LEU A 93 2.13 -21.15 5.51
C LEU A 93 1.20 -20.18 4.75
N THR A 94 -0.12 -20.35 4.88
CA THR A 94 -1.12 -19.47 4.26
C THR A 94 -0.98 -18.03 4.76
N HIS A 95 -0.79 -17.85 6.08
CA HIS A 95 -0.57 -16.54 6.69
C HIS A 95 0.69 -15.85 6.14
N TYR A 96 1.82 -16.57 6.11
CA TYR A 96 3.06 -16.03 5.54
C TYR A 96 2.92 -15.65 4.05
N LEU A 97 2.20 -16.44 3.26
CA LEU A 97 1.96 -16.16 1.85
C LEU A 97 1.04 -14.94 1.66
N ALA A 98 0.01 -14.76 2.50
CA ALA A 98 -0.86 -13.59 2.46
C ALA A 98 -0.07 -12.31 2.69
N HIS A 99 0.79 -12.30 3.73
CA HIS A 99 1.67 -11.16 4.03
C HIS A 99 2.75 -10.93 2.97
N LEU A 100 3.28 -12.00 2.35
CA LEU A 100 4.22 -11.87 1.23
C LEU A 100 3.56 -11.19 0.03
N ILE A 101 2.36 -11.62 -0.37
CA ILE A 101 1.58 -11.01 -1.46
C ILE A 101 1.34 -9.54 -1.14
N TYR A 102 0.89 -9.26 0.09
CA TYR A 102 0.61 -7.91 0.56
C TYR A 102 1.84 -6.99 0.48
N GLY A 103 2.98 -7.44 1.00
CA GLY A 103 4.23 -6.68 0.99
C GLY A 103 4.78 -6.46 -0.42
N VAL A 104 4.83 -7.51 -1.25
CA VAL A 104 5.33 -7.43 -2.63
C VAL A 104 4.49 -6.46 -3.47
N ALA A 105 3.18 -6.41 -3.25
CA ALA A 105 2.28 -5.49 -3.94
C ALA A 105 2.58 -4.00 -3.67
N GLN A 106 3.31 -3.66 -2.61
CA GLN A 106 3.70 -2.28 -2.29
C GLN A 106 4.92 -1.80 -3.11
N LEU A 107 5.74 -2.72 -3.60
CA LEU A 107 7.01 -2.41 -4.28
C LEU A 107 6.85 -1.56 -5.55
N PRO A 108 5.86 -1.77 -6.43
CA PRO A 108 5.67 -0.92 -7.62
C PRO A 108 5.43 0.55 -7.27
N VAL A 109 4.66 0.85 -6.22
CA VAL A 109 4.40 2.24 -5.82
C VAL A 109 5.67 2.90 -5.31
N LEU A 110 6.38 2.20 -4.42
CA LEU A 110 7.68 2.65 -3.90
C LEU A 110 8.64 2.95 -5.05
N ALA A 111 8.80 2.02 -5.99
CA ALA A 111 9.74 2.18 -7.10
C ALA A 111 9.39 3.37 -7.99
N VAL A 112 8.13 3.52 -8.40
CA VAL A 112 7.71 4.59 -9.31
C VAL A 112 7.77 5.96 -8.63
N LEU A 113 7.31 6.08 -7.38
CA LEU A 113 7.30 7.36 -6.69
C LEU A 113 8.67 7.77 -6.15
N LEU A 114 9.49 6.83 -5.66
CA LEU A 114 10.87 7.13 -5.27
C LEU A 114 11.65 7.67 -6.46
N ARG A 115 11.52 7.04 -7.63
CA ARG A 115 12.14 7.55 -8.87
C ARG A 115 11.66 8.95 -9.24
N GLU A 116 10.39 9.28 -8.98
CA GLU A 116 9.86 10.62 -9.23
C GLU A 116 10.44 11.68 -8.28
N VAL A 117 10.56 11.36 -6.98
CA VAL A 117 11.01 12.34 -5.98
C VAL A 117 12.53 12.42 -5.81
N THR A 118 13.27 11.38 -6.20
CA THR A 118 14.75 11.35 -6.17
C THR A 118 15.39 11.51 -7.55
N GLY A 119 14.60 11.42 -8.62
CA GLY A 119 15.08 11.61 -9.97
C GLY A 119 15.59 13.04 -10.20
N PRO A 120 16.43 13.27 -11.23
CA PRO A 120 16.81 14.61 -11.63
C PRO A 120 15.55 15.43 -11.87
N ALA A 121 15.51 16.68 -11.39
CA ALA A 121 14.38 17.57 -11.60
C ALA A 121 14.18 17.82 -13.11
N THR A 122 13.44 16.93 -13.77
CA THR A 122 12.98 17.18 -15.13
C THR A 122 11.93 18.25 -15.03
N ALA A 123 12.16 19.36 -15.73
CA ALA A 123 11.31 20.54 -15.84
C ALA A 123 9.80 20.20 -15.83
N PRO A 124 8.95 21.09 -15.30
CA PRO A 124 7.53 20.80 -15.08
C PRO A 124 6.89 20.24 -16.35
N ARG A 125 6.37 19.01 -16.26
CA ARG A 125 5.45 18.47 -17.27
C ARG A 125 4.22 19.36 -17.26
N GLN A 126 4.04 20.12 -18.34
CA GLN A 126 2.80 20.83 -18.60
C GLN A 126 1.65 19.83 -18.59
N ALA A 127 0.58 20.23 -17.90
CA ALA A 127 -0.60 19.42 -17.59
C ALA A 127 -1.35 18.96 -18.85
#